data_AF-A0A9E7CUV5-F1
#
_entry.id   AF-A0A9E7CUV5-F1
#
_cell.length_a   1.000
_cell.length_b   1.000
_cell.length_c   1.000
_cell.angle_alpha   90.00
_cell.angle_beta   90.00
_cell.angle_gamma   90.00
#
_symmetry.space_group_name_H-M   'P 1'
#
loop_
_entity.id
_entity.type
_entity.pdbx_description
1 polymer ?
#
loop_
_entity_poly.entity_id
_entity_poly.type
_entity_poly.pdbx_seq_one_letter_code
_entity_poly.pdbx_strand_id
1 'polypeptide(L)'
;MKQSIFILFVVTSYHLALSQINSDDRVYEIQHLLKEGKYSFDVLCTSVPSKSEEKDNTIIYPYSKNIKVLNNSEYADPFTPTKNIPDIDVSPVSIAEYRIIHNDTLIELKPDEPGLPFITVNLNSNTIKLEGKILRFANTIDVNNTDNSFQSKWKGYKWKNNTAIECKFIVGKIESSGKIYLEIKGYYDEYPIEGFFHYRLLS
;
A
#
# COMPACT_ATOMS: atom_id res chain seq x y z
N MET A 1 34.65 10.18 66.61
CA MET A 1 33.87 9.04 66.08
C MET A 1 33.08 9.51 64.88
N LYS A 2 33.46 9.10 63.67
CA LYS A 2 32.75 9.40 62.42
C LYS A 2 31.89 8.17 62.10
N GLN A 3 30.57 8.32 62.10
CA GLN A 3 29.67 7.31 61.54
C GLN A 3 29.56 7.56 60.03
N SER A 4 30.13 6.66 59.24
CA SER A 4 29.99 6.63 57.79
C SER A 4 28.62 6.05 57.42
N ILE A 5 27.84 6.80 56.65
CA ILE A 5 26.63 6.31 55.98
C ILE A 5 27.08 5.56 54.72
N PHE A 6 26.83 4.26 54.65
CA PHE A 6 26.95 3.48 53.42
C PHE A 6 25.61 3.57 52.67
N ILE A 7 25.58 4.33 51.58
CA ILE A 7 24.49 4.27 50.61
C ILE A 7 24.84 3.17 49.61
N LEU A 8 24.13 2.04 49.70
CA LEU A 8 24.21 0.95 48.74
C LEU A 8 23.38 1.35 47.51
N PHE A 9 24.05 1.75 46.42
CA PHE A 9 23.40 1.87 45.11
C PHE A 9 23.14 0.47 44.55
N VAL A 10 21.92 -0.02 44.70
CA VAL A 10 21.41 -1.15 43.93
C VAL A 10 21.14 -0.64 42.52
N VAL A 11 22.17 -0.60 41.67
CA VAL A 11 21.99 -0.54 40.22
C VAL A 11 21.70 -1.97 39.78
N THR A 12 20.45 -2.41 39.97
CA THR A 12 19.98 -3.62 39.31
C THR A 12 19.91 -3.33 37.82
N SER A 13 20.90 -3.87 37.14
CA SER A 13 21.04 -4.13 35.73
C SER A 13 19.70 -4.34 35.01
N TYR A 14 19.07 -3.25 34.57
CA TYR A 14 18.26 -3.27 33.37
C TYR A 14 19.19 -3.28 32.15
N HIS A 15 20.09 -4.27 32.07
CA HIS A 15 20.56 -4.69 30.77
C HIS A 15 19.47 -5.57 30.18
N LEU A 16 18.50 -4.84 29.62
CA LEU A 16 17.70 -5.19 28.49
C LEU A 16 18.18 -6.49 27.85
N ALA A 17 17.39 -7.53 28.03
CA ALA A 17 17.23 -8.59 27.06
C ALA A 17 16.65 -7.99 25.76
N LEU A 18 17.41 -7.10 25.12
CA LEU A 18 17.25 -6.66 23.74
C LEU A 18 18.10 -7.61 22.88
N SER A 19 17.70 -8.87 22.81
CA SER A 19 18.28 -9.79 21.82
C SER A 19 17.27 -10.79 21.26
N GLN A 20 15.99 -10.41 21.27
CA GLN A 20 14.95 -11.06 20.46
C GLN A 20 14.06 -10.04 19.73
N ILE A 21 14.60 -8.87 19.36
CA ILE A 21 13.99 -8.07 18.28
C ILE A 21 14.43 -8.70 16.97
N ASN A 22 13.81 -9.84 16.66
CA ASN A 22 13.72 -10.39 15.32
C ASN A 22 12.38 -9.92 14.72
N SER A 23 11.97 -8.68 15.01
CA SER A 23 10.86 -8.04 14.32
C SER A 23 11.38 -7.78 12.90
N ASP A 24 11.03 -8.71 12.01
CA ASP A 24 11.09 -8.59 10.56
C ASP A 24 11.24 -7.12 10.11
N ASP A 25 12.41 -6.70 9.63
CA ASP A 25 12.72 -5.29 9.28
C ASP A 25 11.61 -4.63 8.44
N ARG A 26 10.88 -5.45 7.68
CA ARG A 26 9.68 -5.07 6.93
C ARG A 26 8.57 -4.46 7.78
N VAL A 27 8.25 -5.04 8.94
CA VAL A 27 7.20 -4.56 9.84
C VAL A 27 7.53 -3.15 10.31
N TYR A 28 8.79 -2.95 10.72
CA TYR A 28 9.32 -1.63 11.08
C TYR A 28 9.21 -0.66 9.91
N GLU A 29 9.64 -1.05 8.71
CA GLU A 29 9.56 -0.19 7.52
C GLU A 29 8.11 0.17 7.15
N ILE A 30 7.15 -0.76 7.25
CA ILE A 30 5.73 -0.52 6.97
C ILE A 30 5.13 0.48 7.98
N GLN A 31 5.44 0.33 9.27
CA GLN A 31 5.01 1.29 10.29
C GLN A 31 5.54 2.71 10.03
N HIS A 32 6.77 2.82 9.53
CA HIS A 32 7.38 4.12 9.21
C HIS A 32 6.87 4.71 7.90
N LEU A 33 6.45 3.85 6.97
CA LEU A 33 5.86 4.25 5.71
C LEU A 33 4.44 4.78 5.90
N LEU A 34 3.62 4.05 6.66
CA LEU A 34 2.22 4.37 6.92
C LEU A 34 2.07 5.00 8.29
N LYS A 35 2.60 6.20 8.52
CA LYS A 35 2.49 6.85 9.84
C LYS A 35 1.03 7.22 10.15
N GLU A 36 0.67 7.25 11.43
CA GLU A 36 -0.64 7.72 11.87
C GLU A 36 -0.92 9.14 11.38
N GLY A 37 -2.13 9.38 10.87
CA GLY A 37 -2.53 10.68 10.34
C GLY A 37 -3.58 10.61 9.26
N LYS A 38 -3.92 11.77 8.70
CA LYS A 38 -4.79 11.90 7.53
C LYS A 38 -3.94 12.04 6.27
N TYR A 39 -4.34 11.35 5.22
CA TYR A 39 -3.67 11.34 3.93
C TYR A 39 -4.69 11.59 2.83
N SER A 40 -4.35 12.52 1.96
CA SER A 40 -5.03 12.72 0.67
C SER A 40 -4.14 12.13 -0.40
N PHE A 41 -4.67 11.19 -1.17
CA PHE A 41 -3.96 10.55 -2.26
C PHE A 41 -4.53 10.97 -3.60
N ASP A 42 -3.66 11.33 -4.52
CA ASP A 42 -3.96 11.39 -5.94
C ASP A 42 -4.32 9.99 -6.43
N VAL A 43 -5.54 9.83 -6.97
CA VAL A 43 -5.93 8.61 -7.68
C VAL A 43 -5.32 8.66 -9.07
N LEU A 44 -4.47 7.68 -9.35
CA LEU A 44 -3.72 7.59 -10.60
C LEU A 44 -4.49 6.80 -11.64
N CYS A 45 -4.66 7.38 -12.82
CA CYS A 45 -5.10 6.66 -14.02
C CYS A 45 -3.90 6.39 -14.93
N THR A 46 -3.90 5.24 -15.58
CA THR A 46 -2.93 4.93 -16.64
C THR A 46 -3.65 4.99 -17.97
N SER A 47 -3.39 6.01 -18.77
CA SER A 47 -3.82 6.06 -20.17
C SER A 47 -2.71 5.48 -21.05
N VAL A 48 -3.08 4.66 -22.01
CA VAL A 48 -2.19 4.30 -23.13
C VAL A 48 -2.52 5.27 -24.25
N PRO A 49 -1.57 6.06 -24.78
CA PRO A 49 -1.84 6.87 -25.95
C PRO A 49 -2.23 5.96 -27.12
N SER A 50 -3.51 5.97 -27.50
CA SER A 50 -4.02 5.18 -28.60
C SER A 50 -3.39 5.64 -29.91
N LYS A 51 -2.62 4.76 -30.55
CA LYS A 51 -2.33 4.92 -31.97
C LYS A 51 -3.59 4.54 -32.73
N SER A 52 -4.16 5.51 -33.44
CA SER A 52 -5.27 5.43 -34.40
C SER A 52 -6.70 5.57 -33.85
N GLU A 53 -7.46 6.31 -34.65
CA GLU A 53 -8.82 6.79 -34.51
C GLU A 53 -9.83 5.63 -34.40
N GLU A 54 -10.57 5.52 -33.29
CA GLU A 54 -12.03 5.35 -33.30
C GLU A 54 -12.59 5.26 -31.87
N LYS A 55 -13.82 5.76 -31.76
CA LYS A 55 -14.66 5.97 -30.58
C LYS A 55 -14.71 4.76 -29.62
N ASP A 56 -14.19 4.93 -28.41
CA ASP A 56 -14.96 4.98 -27.15
C ASP A 56 -13.94 5.12 -26.00
N ASN A 57 -13.50 6.36 -25.73
CA ASN A 57 -12.70 6.64 -24.53
C ASN A 57 -13.64 6.71 -23.34
N THR A 58 -14.21 5.57 -22.95
CA THR A 58 -15.04 5.46 -21.76
C THR A 58 -14.12 5.53 -20.54
N ILE A 59 -13.90 6.75 -20.05
CA ILE A 59 -13.35 7.01 -18.72
C ILE A 59 -14.45 6.62 -17.73
N ILE A 60 -14.28 5.47 -17.07
CA ILE A 60 -15.28 4.97 -16.11
C ILE A 60 -14.89 5.48 -14.71
N TYR A 61 -15.69 6.42 -14.20
CA TYR A 61 -15.55 7.10 -12.91
C TYR A 61 -15.98 6.21 -11.73
N PRO A 62 -15.53 6.44 -10.48
CA PRO A 62 -15.91 5.64 -9.31
C PRO A 62 -17.29 5.95 -8.68
N TYR A 63 -18.04 6.95 -9.18
CA TYR A 63 -19.31 7.38 -8.56
C TYR A 63 -20.57 7.08 -9.37
N SER A 64 -20.58 5.98 -10.14
CA SER A 64 -21.82 5.43 -10.66
C SER A 64 -22.03 4.03 -10.12
N LYS A 65 -23.22 3.81 -9.55
CA LYS A 65 -23.75 2.57 -8.96
C LYS A 65 -23.79 1.35 -9.92
N ASN A 66 -23.05 1.39 -11.03
CA ASN A 66 -22.84 0.38 -12.05
C ASN A 66 -21.52 0.69 -12.78
N ILE A 67 -20.39 0.15 -12.34
CA ILE A 67 -19.08 0.37 -13.00
C ILE A 67 -18.47 -0.96 -13.41
N LYS A 68 -18.39 -1.15 -14.72
CA LYS A 68 -17.61 -2.21 -15.35
C LYS A 68 -16.13 -1.84 -15.33
N VAL A 69 -15.40 -2.57 -14.49
CA VAL A 69 -14.11 -3.24 -14.75
C VAL A 69 -13.25 -2.67 -15.89
N LEU A 70 -12.06 -2.17 -15.55
CA LEU A 70 -10.91 -2.23 -16.47
C LEU A 70 -10.61 -3.72 -16.71
N ASN A 71 -11.01 -4.23 -17.88
CA ASN A 71 -10.77 -5.61 -18.27
C ASN A 71 -9.25 -5.85 -18.35
N ASN A 72 -8.77 -6.67 -17.41
CA ASN A 72 -7.37 -6.96 -17.21
C ASN A 72 -7.00 -8.20 -18.03
N SER A 73 -6.68 -8.01 -19.32
CA SER A 73 -5.88 -8.96 -20.08
C SER A 73 -4.87 -8.16 -20.91
N GLU A 74 -3.59 -8.44 -20.71
CA GLU A 74 -2.43 -7.99 -21.52
C GLU A 74 -1.59 -6.78 -21.07
N TYR A 75 -1.78 -6.21 -19.88
CA TYR A 75 -0.83 -5.21 -19.38
C TYR A 75 0.15 -5.84 -18.38
N ALA A 76 1.41 -5.95 -18.81
CA ALA A 76 2.53 -6.07 -17.89
C ALA A 76 2.35 -5.04 -16.76
N ASP A 77 2.61 -5.45 -15.51
CA ASP A 77 2.59 -4.52 -14.38
C ASP A 77 3.46 -3.32 -14.78
N PRO A 78 2.89 -2.11 -14.97
CA PRO A 78 3.60 -0.98 -15.58
C PRO A 78 4.77 -0.50 -14.72
N PHE A 79 4.89 -1.03 -13.49
CA PHE A 79 5.97 -0.75 -12.57
C PHE A 79 7.00 -1.89 -12.49
N THR A 80 6.83 -2.98 -13.24
CA THR A 80 7.90 -3.96 -13.48
C THR A 80 8.73 -3.54 -14.69
N PRO A 81 10.07 -3.52 -14.59
CA PRO A 81 10.93 -3.11 -15.69
C PRO A 81 10.79 -4.10 -16.85
N THR A 82 10.05 -3.70 -17.87
CA THR A 82 10.03 -4.37 -19.18
C THR A 82 10.48 -3.36 -20.22
N LYS A 83 11.32 -3.81 -21.16
CA LYS A 83 12.09 -2.95 -22.09
C LYS A 83 11.26 -2.10 -23.06
N ASN A 84 9.93 -2.18 -23.05
CA ASN A 84 9.04 -1.55 -24.02
C ASN A 84 7.70 -1.16 -23.37
N ILE A 85 7.72 -0.40 -22.28
CA ILE A 85 6.49 0.21 -21.78
C ILE A 85 6.26 1.47 -22.61
N PRO A 86 5.16 1.60 -23.38
CA PRO A 86 4.82 2.88 -24.02
C PRO A 86 4.75 3.97 -22.95
N ASP A 87 5.03 5.24 -23.27
CA ASP A 87 4.93 6.33 -22.30
C ASP A 87 3.54 6.31 -21.63
N ILE A 88 3.48 5.81 -20.39
CA ILE A 88 2.26 5.78 -19.59
C ILE A 88 2.19 7.14 -18.92
N ASP A 89 1.21 7.94 -19.32
CA ASP A 89 0.87 9.14 -18.58
C ASP A 89 0.17 8.73 -17.27
N VAL A 90 0.80 9.07 -16.16
CA VAL A 90 0.29 8.88 -14.82
C VAL A 90 -0.20 10.23 -14.35
N SER A 91 -1.48 10.50 -14.60
CA SER A 91 -2.12 11.76 -14.24
C SER A 91 -3.14 11.57 -13.11
N PRO A 92 -3.21 12.49 -12.13
CA PRO A 92 -4.22 12.44 -11.07
C PRO A 92 -5.61 12.70 -11.64
N VAL A 93 -6.58 11.87 -11.30
CA VAL A 93 -7.98 12.00 -11.79
C VAL A 93 -8.98 12.38 -10.70
N SER A 94 -8.68 12.08 -9.44
CA SER A 94 -9.49 12.43 -8.27
C SER A 94 -8.63 12.33 -7.00
N ILE A 95 -9.18 12.70 -5.85
CA ILE A 95 -8.55 12.54 -4.54
C ILE A 95 -9.23 11.40 -3.79
N ALA A 96 -8.45 10.58 -3.10
CA ALA A 96 -8.90 9.55 -2.16
C ALA A 96 -8.39 9.88 -0.76
N GLU A 97 -9.28 9.96 0.22
CA GLU A 97 -8.92 10.29 1.60
C GLU A 97 -8.90 9.06 2.50
N TYR A 98 -7.77 8.85 3.17
CA TYR A 98 -7.59 7.81 4.17
C TYR A 98 -7.08 8.40 5.49
N ARG A 99 -7.61 7.87 6.58
CA ARG A 99 -7.06 8.01 7.92
C ARG A 99 -6.31 6.76 8.30
N ILE A 100 -5.03 6.92 8.58
CA ILE A 100 -4.17 5.85 9.09
C ILE A 100 -4.19 5.90 10.61
N ILE A 101 -4.50 4.77 11.25
CA ILE A 101 -4.60 4.62 12.71
C ILE A 101 -3.67 3.48 13.14
N HIS A 102 -2.89 3.68 14.20
CA HIS A 102 -2.00 2.65 14.75
C HIS A 102 -2.53 2.13 16.07
N ASN A 103 -2.49 0.80 16.20
CA ASN A 103 -2.54 0.10 17.48
C ASN A 103 -1.29 -0.78 17.60
N ASP A 104 -0.99 -1.31 18.78
CA ASP A 104 0.23 -2.08 19.06
C ASP A 104 0.54 -3.20 18.05
N THR A 105 -0.48 -3.77 17.41
CA THR A 105 -0.36 -4.93 16.51
C THR A 105 -0.98 -4.71 15.13
N LEU A 106 -1.59 -3.55 14.88
CA LEU A 106 -2.41 -3.29 13.70
C LEU A 106 -2.18 -1.88 13.17
N ILE A 107 -2.14 -1.75 11.84
CA ILE A 107 -2.32 -0.48 11.14
C ILE A 107 -3.64 -0.56 10.38
N GLU A 108 -4.51 0.43 10.58
CA GLU A 108 -5.79 0.54 9.89
C GLU A 108 -5.73 1.71 8.92
N LEU A 109 -6.03 1.47 7.63
CA LEU A 109 -6.27 2.51 6.65
C LEU A 109 -7.78 2.62 6.49
N LYS A 110 -8.36 3.57 7.21
CA LYS A 110 -9.79 3.84 7.22
C LYS A 110 -10.14 4.89 6.17
N PRO A 111 -10.96 4.59 5.16
CA PRO A 111 -11.37 5.60 4.21
C PRO A 111 -12.25 6.65 4.92
N ASP A 112 -12.02 7.92 4.63
CA ASP A 112 -12.88 9.01 5.12
C ASP A 112 -14.11 9.20 4.19
N GLU A 113 -14.09 8.60 2.99
CA GLU A 113 -15.18 8.60 2.01
C GLU A 113 -15.78 7.19 1.76
N PRO A 114 -17.08 7.07 1.44
CA PRO A 114 -17.68 5.80 1.06
C PRO A 114 -17.16 5.30 -0.32
N GLY A 115 -17.04 3.98 -0.50
CA GLY A 115 -16.67 3.37 -1.78
C GLY A 115 -15.18 3.03 -1.94
N LEU A 116 -14.34 3.50 -1.03
CA LEU A 116 -12.96 3.04 -0.87
C LEU A 116 -12.91 1.85 0.10
N PRO A 117 -12.00 0.87 -0.11
CA PRO A 117 -11.93 -0.30 0.74
C PRO A 117 -11.30 0.01 2.10
N PHE A 118 -11.75 -0.68 3.14
CA PHE A 118 -11.12 -0.67 4.45
C PHE A 118 -9.98 -1.70 4.50
N ILE A 119 -8.81 -1.29 4.99
CA ILE A 119 -7.61 -2.12 4.95
C ILE A 119 -7.00 -2.21 6.35
N THR A 120 -6.68 -3.42 6.77
CA THR A 120 -5.97 -3.66 8.02
C THR A 120 -4.68 -4.40 7.75
N VAL A 121 -3.56 -3.89 8.24
CA VAL A 121 -2.26 -4.56 8.23
C VAL A 121 -2.01 -5.13 9.62
N ASN A 122 -1.94 -6.46 9.73
CA ASN A 122 -1.54 -7.13 10.96
C ASN A 122 -0.02 -7.25 11.01
N LEU A 123 0.59 -6.56 11.99
CA LEU A 123 2.04 -6.45 12.14
C LEU A 123 2.67 -7.72 12.70
N ASN A 124 1.92 -8.50 13.49
CA ASN A 124 2.41 -9.76 14.06
C ASN A 124 2.45 -10.87 13.01
N SER A 125 1.41 -10.99 12.20
CA SER A 125 1.31 -12.04 11.17
C SER A 125 1.82 -11.59 9.80
N ASN A 126 2.16 -10.32 9.62
CA ASN A 126 2.52 -9.71 8.33
C ASN A 126 1.50 -10.05 7.23
N THR A 127 0.21 -9.92 7.57
CA THR A 127 -0.92 -10.18 6.67
C THR A 127 -1.78 -8.94 6.54
N ILE A 128 -2.48 -8.85 5.42
CA ILE A 128 -3.44 -7.76 5.17
C ILE A 128 -4.84 -8.32 5.12
N LYS A 129 -5.78 -7.66 5.78
CA LYS A 129 -7.21 -7.88 5.58
C LYS A 129 -7.74 -6.79 4.65
N LEU A 130 -8.30 -7.20 3.51
CA LEU A 130 -8.90 -6.35 2.50
C LEU A 130 -10.29 -6.91 2.18
N GLU A 131 -11.36 -6.18 2.52
CA GLU A 131 -12.75 -6.59 2.26
C GLU A 131 -13.03 -8.04 2.71
N GLY A 132 -12.69 -8.35 3.96
CA GLY A 132 -12.85 -9.69 4.53
C GLY A 132 -11.81 -10.73 4.11
N LYS A 133 -11.04 -10.49 3.03
CA LYS A 133 -10.04 -11.42 2.50
C LYS A 133 -8.68 -11.21 3.16
N ILE A 134 -8.00 -12.32 3.47
CA ILE A 134 -6.64 -12.29 4.04
C ILE A 134 -5.62 -12.44 2.90
N LEU A 135 -4.77 -11.43 2.73
CA LEU A 135 -3.64 -11.41 1.83
C LEU A 135 -2.37 -11.74 2.59
N ARG A 136 -1.53 -12.61 2.02
CA ARG A 136 -0.24 -12.98 2.59
C ARG A 136 0.88 -12.24 1.88
N PHE A 137 1.95 -11.98 2.61
CA PHE A 137 3.14 -11.37 2.04
C PHE A 137 3.62 -12.21 0.85
N ALA A 138 3.83 -11.54 -0.28
CA ALA A 138 4.26 -12.17 -1.51
C ALA A 138 5.75 -11.93 -1.73
N ASN A 139 6.16 -10.66 -1.77
CA ASN A 139 7.54 -10.25 -2.04
C ASN A 139 7.77 -8.77 -1.74
N THR A 140 9.04 -8.40 -1.66
CA THR A 140 9.49 -7.01 -1.73
C THR A 140 9.63 -6.60 -3.19
N ILE A 141 9.29 -5.34 -3.48
CA ILE A 141 9.51 -4.68 -4.76
C ILE A 141 10.68 -3.73 -4.56
N ASP A 142 11.69 -3.83 -5.42
CA ASP A 142 12.87 -2.99 -5.38
C ASP A 142 13.20 -2.52 -6.80
N VAL A 143 12.85 -1.27 -7.09
CA VAL A 143 13.07 -0.64 -8.39
C VAL A 143 14.27 0.28 -8.26
N ASN A 144 15.40 -0.19 -8.77
CA ASN A 144 16.71 0.46 -8.63
C ASN A 144 17.10 1.36 -9.81
N ASN A 145 16.19 1.59 -10.76
CA ASN A 145 16.39 2.45 -11.92
C ASN A 145 15.30 3.52 -11.99
N THR A 146 15.46 4.49 -12.88
CA THR A 146 14.50 5.57 -13.14
C THR A 146 13.73 5.36 -14.45
N ASP A 147 13.87 4.19 -15.08
CA ASP A 147 13.17 3.83 -16.31
C ASP A 147 11.85 3.13 -15.95
N ASN A 148 10.94 3.92 -15.37
CA ASN A 148 9.62 3.47 -14.92
C ASN A 148 8.64 4.66 -14.88
N SER A 149 7.36 4.38 -14.67
CA SER A 149 6.31 5.42 -14.71
C SER A 149 6.42 6.50 -13.62
N PHE A 150 7.17 6.27 -12.53
CA PHE A 150 7.47 7.31 -11.53
C PHE A 150 8.75 8.08 -11.84
N GLN A 151 9.50 7.68 -12.88
CA GLN A 151 10.81 8.22 -13.23
C GLN A 151 11.77 8.26 -12.03
N SER A 152 11.63 7.27 -11.13
CA SER A 152 12.26 7.30 -9.81
C SER A 152 12.47 5.90 -9.29
N LYS A 153 13.53 5.74 -8.49
CA LYS A 153 13.72 4.51 -7.71
C LYS A 153 12.64 4.42 -6.64
N TRP A 154 12.25 3.21 -6.28
CA TRP A 154 11.31 3.02 -5.18
C TRP A 154 11.38 1.61 -4.62
N LYS A 155 11.08 1.51 -3.32
CA LYS A 155 10.97 0.24 -2.59
C LYS A 155 9.57 0.09 -2.05
N GLY A 156 9.03 -1.13 -2.11
CA GLY A 156 7.70 -1.43 -1.60
C GLY A 156 7.52 -2.90 -1.23
N TYR A 157 6.32 -3.22 -0.77
CA TYR A 157 5.93 -4.53 -0.27
C TYR A 157 4.61 -4.93 -0.88
N LYS A 158 4.51 -6.21 -1.29
CA LYS A 158 3.33 -6.75 -1.96
C LYS A 158 2.73 -7.89 -1.16
N TRP A 159 1.42 -7.88 -1.01
CA TRP A 159 0.61 -8.97 -0.50
C TRP A 159 -0.40 -9.39 -1.56
N LYS A 160 -0.69 -10.69 -1.60
CA LYS A 160 -1.74 -11.24 -2.46
C LYS A 160 -2.41 -12.45 -1.84
N ASN A 161 -3.58 -12.81 -2.35
CA ASN A 161 -4.17 -14.12 -2.14
C ASN A 161 -3.74 -15.10 -3.25
N ASN A 162 -3.90 -16.39 -2.99
CA ASN A 162 -3.65 -17.46 -3.97
C ASN A 162 -4.98 -18.07 -4.45
N THR A 163 -5.98 -17.22 -4.73
CA THR A 163 -7.32 -17.65 -5.16
C THR A 163 -7.58 -17.26 -6.62
N ALA A 164 -8.64 -17.81 -7.22
CA ALA A 164 -9.05 -17.49 -8.60
C ALA A 164 -9.35 -16.00 -8.81
N ILE A 165 -9.94 -15.34 -7.81
CA ILE A 165 -10.12 -13.88 -7.77
C ILE A 165 -8.89 -13.28 -7.10
N GLU A 166 -7.97 -12.73 -7.91
CA GLU A 166 -6.74 -12.13 -7.40
C GLU A 166 -7.04 -10.81 -6.68
N CYS A 167 -6.76 -10.79 -5.38
CA CYS A 167 -6.70 -9.59 -4.57
C CYS A 167 -5.23 -9.28 -4.25
N LYS A 168 -4.86 -8.01 -4.31
CA LYS A 168 -3.49 -7.52 -4.18
C LYS A 168 -3.47 -6.22 -3.38
N PHE A 169 -2.49 -6.08 -2.51
CA PHE A 169 -2.14 -4.81 -1.88
C PHE A 169 -0.65 -4.55 -2.04
N ILE A 170 -0.30 -3.33 -2.42
CA ILE A 170 1.08 -2.85 -2.48
C ILE A 170 1.16 -1.54 -1.71
N VAL A 171 2.23 -1.37 -0.94
CA VAL A 171 2.64 -0.10 -0.34
C VAL A 171 4.11 0.13 -0.60
N GLY A 172 4.50 1.34 -1.00
CA GLY A 172 5.91 1.68 -1.24
C GLY A 172 6.19 3.17 -1.09
N LYS A 173 7.48 3.53 -1.13
CA LYS A 173 7.96 4.90 -1.08
C LYS A 173 8.73 5.25 -2.34
N ILE A 174 8.31 6.31 -3.01
CA ILE A 174 9.02 6.86 -4.17
C ILE A 174 10.20 7.69 -3.67
N GLU A 175 11.43 7.38 -4.12
CA GLU A 175 12.66 7.94 -3.54
C GLU A 175 12.76 9.45 -3.79
N SER A 176 12.54 9.88 -5.03
CA SER A 176 12.71 11.29 -5.44
C SER A 176 11.75 12.27 -4.76
N SER A 177 10.50 11.85 -4.52
CA SER A 177 9.46 12.71 -3.95
C SER A 177 9.18 12.43 -2.47
N GLY A 178 9.61 11.26 -1.97
CA GLY A 178 9.25 10.76 -0.65
C GLY A 178 7.79 10.36 -0.50
N LYS A 179 6.98 10.46 -1.57
CA LYS A 179 5.54 10.15 -1.58
C LYS A 179 5.29 8.65 -1.36
N ILE A 180 4.15 8.34 -0.76
CA ILE A 180 3.68 6.98 -0.53
C ILE A 180 2.86 6.54 -1.73
N TYR A 181 3.18 5.39 -2.30
CA TYR A 181 2.40 4.74 -3.32
C TYR A 181 1.60 3.58 -2.73
N LEU A 182 0.31 3.50 -3.06
CA LEU A 182 -0.54 2.34 -2.78
C LEU A 182 -1.09 1.75 -4.08
N GLU A 183 -1.15 0.43 -4.16
CA GLU A 183 -1.98 -0.27 -5.15
C GLU A 183 -2.92 -1.22 -4.42
N ILE A 184 -4.22 -1.06 -4.66
CA ILE A 184 -5.26 -1.82 -3.98
C ILE A 184 -6.14 -2.47 -5.03
N LYS A 185 -6.12 -3.80 -5.13
CA LYS A 185 -6.95 -4.57 -6.06
C LYS A 185 -7.74 -5.60 -5.27
N GLY A 186 -9.04 -5.66 -5.50
CA GLY A 186 -9.90 -6.61 -4.80
C GLY A 186 -11.24 -6.82 -5.49
N TYR A 187 -12.14 -7.45 -4.75
CA TYR A 187 -13.49 -7.75 -5.19
C TYR A 187 -14.43 -7.64 -4.01
N TYR A 188 -15.42 -6.74 -4.11
CA TYR A 188 -16.53 -6.65 -3.17
C TYR A 188 -17.44 -7.86 -3.38
N ASP A 189 -17.67 -8.60 -2.30
CA ASP A 189 -18.46 -9.83 -2.28
C ASP A 189 -19.71 -9.67 -1.40
N GLU A 190 -20.09 -8.42 -1.10
CA GLU A 190 -21.21 -8.10 -0.22
C GLU A 190 -22.35 -7.49 -1.02
N TYR A 191 -23.49 -8.18 -1.07
CA TYR A 191 -24.70 -7.65 -1.66
C TYR A 191 -25.09 -6.29 -1.03
N PRO A 192 -25.44 -5.27 -1.80
CA PRO A 192 -25.72 -5.27 -3.24
C PRO A 192 -24.52 -4.93 -4.15
N ILE A 193 -23.31 -4.80 -3.58
CA ILE A 193 -22.11 -4.35 -4.29
C ILE A 193 -21.25 -5.58 -4.59
N GLU A 194 -21.46 -6.17 -5.76
CA GLU A 194 -20.56 -7.18 -6.31
C GLU A 194 -19.71 -6.55 -7.42
N GLY A 195 -18.40 -6.67 -7.33
CA GLY A 195 -17.53 -6.16 -8.38
C GLY A 195 -16.07 -6.04 -8.02
N PHE A 196 -15.24 -6.03 -9.06
CA PHE A 196 -13.81 -5.75 -8.94
C PHE A 196 -13.55 -4.28 -8.72
N PHE A 197 -12.57 -3.99 -7.87
CA PHE A 197 -12.02 -2.65 -7.72
C PHE A 197 -10.50 -2.69 -7.87
N HIS A 198 -9.96 -1.60 -8.40
CA HIS A 198 -8.52 -1.42 -8.56
C HIS A 198 -8.17 0.06 -8.44
N TYR A 199 -7.46 0.40 -7.38
CA TYR A 199 -6.99 1.74 -7.08
C TYR A 199 -5.47 1.79 -7.13
N ARG A 200 -4.92 2.85 -7.71
CA ARG A 200 -3.52 3.23 -7.63
C ARG A 200 -3.48 4.64 -7.05
N LEU A 201 -2.80 4.81 -5.92
CA LEU A 201 -2.89 6.01 -5.10
C LEU A 201 -1.49 6.55 -4.82
N LEU A 202 -1.32 7.88 -4.83
CA LEU A 202 -0.06 8.54 -4.55
C LEU A 202 -0.26 9.73 -3.61
N SER A 203 0.41 9.76 -2.46
CA SER A 203 0.27 10.83 -1.46
C SER A 203 0.99 12.13 -1.85
#